data_AF-A0A3B9IRJ9-F1
#
_entry.id   AF-A0A3B9IRJ9-F1
#
_cell.length_a   1.000
_cell.length_b   1.000
_cell.length_c   1.000
_cell.angle_alpha   90.00
_cell.angle_beta   90.00
_cell.angle_gamma   90.00
#
_symmetry.space_group_name_H-M   'P 1'
#
loop_
_entity.id
_entity.type
_entity.pdbx_description
1 polymer ?
#
loop_
_entity_poly.entity_id
_entity_poly.type
_entity_poly.pdbx_seq_one_letter_code
_entity_poly.pdbx_strand_id
1 'polypeptide(L)'
;MNTEDGFVLVEIAVAVFVLALLLGSLLPLLRAETVSARGAATDRRMTAVMAVLAAELARNGRLPCPAGGMDGVAETACSGAAIGRVPTASLGLPTAAVQDGWSQPFTYAVDARATQTADLTDWCGRADGFDALTLDGATPHHPVLLLVAHGPGGGAWLAGGGRAPGAASDAEIENADDDAIFATVPIVASGPDRFDDRILAYAEPAFTSMHDIHCPVAAVGSGQGG
;
A
#
# COMPACT_ATOMS: atom_id res chain seq x y z
N MET A 1 60.90 32.88 -29.60
CA MET A 1 60.17 32.93 -28.31
C MET A 1 58.71 32.88 -28.66
N ASN A 2 58.05 31.76 -28.35
CA ASN A 2 56.68 31.47 -28.74
C ASN A 2 55.75 31.96 -27.63
N THR A 3 54.82 32.85 -27.97
CA THR A 3 53.86 33.47 -27.03
C THR A 3 52.41 33.02 -27.31
N GLU A 4 52.23 31.80 -27.82
CA GLU A 4 50.93 31.28 -28.29
C GLU A 4 50.35 30.18 -27.37
N ASP A 5 51.12 29.64 -26.42
CA ASP A 5 50.69 28.48 -25.62
C ASP A 5 49.81 28.83 -24.40
N GLY A 6 49.73 30.11 -24.02
CA GLY A 6 49.00 30.56 -22.84
C GLY A 6 47.48 30.73 -23.05
N PHE A 7 47.04 31.00 -24.27
CA PHE A 7 45.63 31.27 -24.57
C PHE A 7 44.81 29.98 -24.72
N VAL A 8 45.40 28.94 -25.34
CA VAL A 8 44.75 27.65 -25.58
C VAL A 8 44.45 26.89 -24.28
N LEU A 9 45.34 26.96 -23.29
CA LEU A 9 45.15 26.28 -22.00
C LEU A 9 43.98 26.85 -21.20
N VAL A 10 43.84 28.17 -21.17
CA VAL A 10 42.73 28.84 -20.46
C VAL A 10 41.41 28.61 -21.19
N GLU A 11 41.42 28.65 -22.52
CA GLU A 11 40.22 28.42 -23.35
C GLU A 11 39.66 27.00 -23.16
N ILE A 12 40.51 25.97 -23.18
CA ILE A 12 40.09 24.58 -22.95
C ILE A 12 39.65 24.39 -21.49
N ALA A 13 40.32 25.02 -20.52
CA ALA A 13 39.92 24.93 -19.11
C ALA A 13 38.52 25.53 -18.85
N VAL A 14 38.24 26.70 -19.44
CA VAL A 14 36.92 27.33 -19.33
C VAL A 14 35.87 26.52 -20.10
N ALA A 15 36.19 25.99 -21.28
CA ALA A 15 35.27 25.16 -22.06
C ALA A 15 34.88 23.87 -21.31
N VAL A 16 35.85 23.17 -20.70
CA VAL A 16 35.60 21.96 -19.89
C VAL A 16 34.84 22.30 -18.60
N PHE A 17 35.13 23.44 -17.98
CA PHE A 17 34.39 23.92 -16.80
C PHE A 17 32.92 24.17 -17.12
N VAL A 18 32.64 24.90 -18.22
CA VAL A 18 31.26 25.14 -18.68
C VAL A 18 30.56 23.82 -19.04
N LEU A 19 31.25 22.89 -19.70
CA LEU A 19 30.69 21.57 -20.02
C LEU A 19 30.37 20.77 -18.76
N ALA A 20 31.22 20.80 -17.74
CA ALA A 20 30.97 20.14 -16.46
C ALA A 20 29.76 20.73 -15.73
N LEU A 21 29.57 22.06 -15.79
CA LEU A 21 28.38 22.71 -15.23
C LEU A 21 27.10 22.32 -15.98
N LEU A 22 27.16 22.26 -17.32
CA LEU A 22 26.03 21.85 -18.15
C LEU A 22 25.64 20.38 -17.87
N LEU A 23 26.59 19.46 -17.85
CA LEU A 23 26.35 18.04 -17.55
C LEU A 23 25.91 17.83 -16.11
N GLY A 24 26.50 18.56 -15.16
CA GLY A 24 26.12 18.52 -13.74
C GLY A 24 24.68 18.98 -13.48
N SER A 25 24.19 19.93 -14.28
CA SER A 25 22.81 20.46 -14.17
C SER A 25 21.71 19.49 -14.63
N LEU A 26 22.05 18.48 -15.44
CA LEU A 26 21.09 17.53 -16.03
C LEU A 26 20.83 16.28 -15.15
N LEU A 27 21.75 15.96 -14.23
CA LEU A 27 21.67 14.78 -13.37
C LEU A 27 20.41 14.71 -12.47
N PRO A 28 19.87 15.81 -11.90
CA PRO A 28 18.67 15.75 -11.07
C PRO A 28 17.40 15.37 -11.86
N LEU A 29 17.31 15.72 -13.15
CA LEU A 29 16.14 15.46 -13.99
C LEU A 29 15.97 13.97 -14.28
N LEU A 30 17.06 13.22 -14.42
CA LEU A 30 17.04 11.76 -14.57
C LEU A 30 16.57 11.03 -13.29
N ARG A 31 16.67 11.66 -12.12
CA ARG A 31 16.23 11.06 -10.84
C ARG A 31 14.77 11.33 -10.52
N ALA A 32 14.25 12.51 -10.86
CA ALA A 32 12.86 12.88 -10.60
C ALA A 32 11.84 11.99 -11.35
N GLU A 33 12.17 11.53 -12.56
CA GLU A 33 11.34 10.57 -13.29
C GLU A 33 11.17 9.24 -12.55
N THR A 34 12.16 8.83 -11.75
CA THR A 34 12.09 7.53 -11.04
C THR A 34 11.15 7.55 -9.84
N VAL A 35 11.09 8.63 -9.05
CA VAL A 35 10.20 8.70 -7.87
C VAL A 35 8.74 8.74 -8.29
N SER A 36 8.42 9.56 -9.29
CA SER A 36 7.06 9.61 -9.85
C SER A 36 6.65 8.28 -10.49
N ALA A 37 7.54 7.66 -11.27
CA ALA A 37 7.28 6.35 -11.87
C ALA A 37 7.10 5.24 -10.83
N ARG A 38 7.89 5.26 -9.75
CA ARG A 38 7.74 4.33 -8.62
C ARG A 38 6.41 4.52 -7.91
N GLY A 39 6.01 5.76 -7.62
CA GLY A 39 4.68 6.06 -7.07
C GLY A 39 3.55 5.55 -7.96
N ALA A 40 3.61 5.82 -9.27
CA ALA A 40 2.61 5.33 -10.22
C ALA A 40 2.63 3.79 -10.37
N ALA A 41 3.78 3.13 -10.15
CA ALA A 41 3.85 1.67 -10.09
C ALA A 41 3.21 1.13 -8.80
N THR A 42 3.44 1.78 -7.66
CA THR A 42 2.80 1.48 -6.37
C THR A 42 1.29 1.55 -6.50
N ASP A 43 0.75 2.67 -6.98
CA ASP A 43 -0.70 2.88 -7.08
C ASP A 43 -1.36 1.79 -7.93
N ARG A 44 -0.79 1.50 -9.11
CA ARG A 44 -1.28 0.45 -10.01
C ARG A 44 -1.28 -0.94 -9.36
N ARG A 45 -0.24 -1.27 -8.59
CA ARG A 45 -0.13 -2.56 -7.91
C ARG A 45 -1.09 -2.65 -6.73
N MET A 46 -1.25 -1.60 -5.94
CA MET A 46 -2.23 -1.55 -4.85
C MET A 46 -3.65 -1.76 -5.39
N THR A 47 -4.03 -1.07 -6.46
CA THR A 47 -5.34 -1.28 -7.11
C THR A 47 -5.50 -2.72 -7.63
N ALA A 48 -4.45 -3.30 -8.21
CA ALA A 48 -4.50 -4.69 -8.67
C ALA A 48 -4.68 -5.69 -7.51
N VAL A 49 -4.00 -5.48 -6.38
CA VAL A 49 -4.16 -6.31 -5.18
C VAL A 49 -5.55 -6.16 -4.59
N MET A 50 -6.08 -4.93 -4.51
CA MET A 50 -7.46 -4.68 -4.07
C MET A 50 -8.48 -5.40 -4.94
N ALA A 51 -8.32 -5.39 -6.26
CA ALA A 51 -9.21 -6.12 -7.17
C ALA A 51 -9.16 -7.64 -6.94
N VAL A 52 -7.99 -8.21 -6.61
CA VAL A 52 -7.87 -9.63 -6.28
C VAL A 52 -8.54 -9.96 -4.93
N LEU A 53 -8.38 -9.08 -3.93
CA LEU A 53 -9.09 -9.21 -2.64
C LEU A 53 -10.61 -9.12 -2.81
N ALA A 54 -11.08 -8.21 -3.64
CA ALA A 54 -12.50 -8.09 -3.99
C ALA A 54 -13.01 -9.35 -4.71
N ALA A 55 -12.24 -9.88 -5.66
CA ALA A 55 -12.59 -11.13 -6.33
C ALA A 55 -12.56 -12.34 -5.38
N GLU A 56 -11.70 -12.32 -4.37
CA GLU A 56 -11.67 -13.34 -3.31
C GLU A 56 -12.94 -13.28 -2.44
N LEU A 57 -13.33 -12.07 -2.02
CA LEU A 57 -14.61 -11.85 -1.34
C LEU A 57 -15.79 -12.36 -2.17
N ALA A 58 -15.84 -12.02 -3.47
CA ALA A 58 -16.93 -12.44 -4.35
C ALA A 58 -17.01 -13.97 -4.53
N ARG A 59 -15.87 -14.67 -4.54
CA ARG A 59 -15.82 -16.14 -4.70
C ARG A 59 -16.10 -16.90 -3.41
N ASN A 60 -15.53 -16.44 -2.31
CA ASN A 60 -15.46 -17.19 -1.06
C ASN A 60 -16.30 -16.58 0.06
N GLY A 61 -16.94 -15.44 -0.19
CA GLY A 61 -17.77 -14.72 0.76
C GLY A 61 -17.01 -14.09 1.92
N ARG A 62 -15.67 -14.11 1.90
CA ARG A 62 -14.80 -13.60 2.96
C ARG A 62 -13.49 -13.08 2.38
N LEU A 63 -12.86 -12.17 3.12
CA LEU A 63 -11.47 -11.79 2.87
C LEU A 63 -10.51 -12.77 3.57
N PRO A 64 -9.27 -12.94 3.08
CA PRO A 64 -8.28 -13.75 3.76
C PRO A 64 -7.72 -13.03 4.99
N CYS A 65 -7.34 -13.78 6.02
CA CYS A 65 -6.45 -13.25 7.07
C CYS A 65 -5.06 -12.95 6.47
N PRO A 66 -4.31 -12.00 7.06
CA PRO A 66 -2.92 -11.76 6.66
C PRO A 66 -2.07 -13.04 6.78
N ALA A 67 -0.98 -13.11 6.02
CA ALA A 67 -0.02 -14.22 6.14
C ALA A 67 0.96 -13.98 7.30
N GLY A 68 1.14 -14.97 8.18
CA GLY A 68 2.16 -14.94 9.24
C GLY A 68 3.51 -15.47 8.74
N GLY A 69 3.50 -16.52 7.90
CA GLY A 69 4.71 -17.24 7.45
C GLY A 69 5.25 -16.90 6.05
N MET A 70 6.52 -17.23 5.81
CA MET A 70 7.22 -16.99 4.53
C MET A 70 6.58 -17.68 3.31
N ASP A 71 5.69 -18.64 3.52
CA ASP A 71 4.97 -19.35 2.47
C ASP A 71 3.91 -18.49 1.75
N GLY A 72 3.55 -17.34 2.32
CA GLY A 72 2.54 -16.44 1.76
C GLY A 72 1.12 -17.00 1.85
N VAL A 73 0.89 -17.99 2.72
CA VAL A 73 -0.43 -18.57 2.96
C VAL A 73 -1.15 -17.72 4.00
N ALA A 74 -2.43 -17.45 3.75
CA ALA A 74 -3.31 -16.78 4.71
C ALA A 74 -3.41 -17.59 6.00
N GLU A 75 -3.31 -16.93 7.15
CA GLU A 75 -3.58 -17.59 8.42
C GLU A 75 -5.01 -18.14 8.46
N THR A 76 -5.20 -19.26 9.17
CA THR A 76 -6.52 -19.93 9.22
C THR A 76 -7.55 -19.10 9.99
N ALA A 77 -7.08 -18.32 10.97
CA ALA A 77 -7.91 -17.48 11.81
C ALA A 77 -7.15 -16.22 12.22
N CYS A 78 -7.90 -15.14 12.40
CA CYS A 78 -7.44 -13.85 12.89
C CYS A 78 -8.59 -13.16 13.65
N SER A 79 -8.29 -12.15 14.45
CA SER A 79 -9.26 -11.47 15.32
C SER A 79 -8.98 -9.96 15.40
N GLY A 80 -10.01 -9.17 15.71
CA GLY A 80 -9.88 -7.71 15.83
C GLY A 80 -9.40 -7.07 14.53
N ALA A 81 -8.44 -6.16 14.64
CA ALA A 81 -7.67 -5.68 13.51
C ALA A 81 -6.56 -6.68 13.20
N ALA A 82 -6.67 -7.37 12.07
CA ALA A 82 -5.66 -8.31 11.63
C ALA A 82 -4.69 -7.60 10.67
N ILE A 83 -3.45 -7.41 11.08
CA ILE A 83 -2.42 -6.68 10.33
C ILE A 83 -1.26 -7.62 10.01
N GLY A 84 -0.76 -7.59 8.78
CA GLY A 84 0.37 -8.41 8.37
C GLY A 84 0.68 -8.28 6.88
N ARG A 85 1.23 -9.35 6.29
CA ARG A 85 1.51 -9.39 4.84
C ARG A 85 0.29 -9.80 4.04
N VAL A 86 0.23 -9.32 2.79
CA VAL A 86 -0.71 -9.85 1.79
C VAL A 86 -0.45 -11.36 1.59
N PRO A 87 -1.47 -12.23 1.70
CA PRO A 87 -1.32 -13.68 1.54
C PRO A 87 -1.20 -14.08 0.07
N THR A 88 -0.01 -13.90 -0.49
CA THR A 88 0.29 -14.09 -1.93
C THR A 88 -0.06 -15.47 -2.46
N ALA A 89 0.30 -16.53 -1.75
CA ALA A 89 0.06 -17.91 -2.20
C ALA A 89 -1.44 -18.24 -2.19
N SER A 90 -2.17 -17.83 -1.14
CA SER A 90 -3.63 -18.00 -1.07
C SER A 90 -4.36 -17.21 -2.14
N LEU A 91 -3.86 -16.03 -2.52
CA LEU A 91 -4.45 -15.17 -3.54
C LEU A 91 -3.98 -15.49 -4.97
N GLY A 92 -3.06 -16.45 -5.15
CA GLY A 92 -2.47 -16.77 -6.44
C GLY A 92 -1.64 -15.63 -7.06
N LEU A 93 -1.12 -14.74 -6.22
CA LEU A 93 -0.33 -13.58 -6.62
C LEU A 93 1.18 -13.87 -6.56
N PRO A 94 1.97 -13.42 -7.54
CA PRO A 94 3.43 -13.45 -7.40
C PRO A 94 3.89 -12.41 -6.38
N THR A 95 4.96 -12.70 -5.63
CA THR A 95 5.50 -11.79 -4.59
C THR A 95 5.83 -10.39 -5.13
N ALA A 96 6.24 -10.27 -6.40
CA ALA A 96 6.53 -8.99 -7.03
C ALA A 96 5.29 -8.11 -7.28
N ALA A 97 4.08 -8.68 -7.29
CA ALA A 97 2.83 -7.93 -7.44
C ALA A 97 2.38 -7.25 -6.14
N VAL A 98 2.85 -7.73 -4.98
CA VAL A 98 2.50 -7.21 -3.65
C VAL A 98 3.61 -6.34 -3.05
N GLN A 99 4.35 -5.65 -3.92
CA GLN A 99 5.44 -4.74 -3.53
C GLN A 99 5.26 -3.38 -4.20
N ASP A 100 5.67 -2.34 -3.48
CA ASP A 100 5.68 -0.97 -3.99
C ASP A 100 6.80 -0.72 -5.02
N GLY A 101 6.88 0.52 -5.52
CA GLY A 101 7.94 0.93 -6.46
C GLY A 101 9.37 0.88 -5.90
N TRP A 102 9.54 0.73 -4.59
CA TRP A 102 10.82 0.60 -3.89
C TRP A 102 11.11 -0.84 -3.44
N SER A 103 10.29 -1.79 -3.90
CA SER A 103 10.39 -3.23 -3.55
C SER A 103 10.14 -3.51 -2.06
N GLN A 104 9.46 -2.61 -1.36
CA GLN A 104 8.91 -2.92 -0.04
C GLN A 104 7.57 -3.67 -0.21
N PRO A 105 7.34 -4.74 0.54
CA PRO A 105 6.05 -5.43 0.51
C PRO A 105 4.94 -4.53 1.07
N PHE A 106 3.72 -4.69 0.56
CA PHE A 106 2.56 -4.02 1.14
C PHE A 106 2.21 -4.64 2.50
N THR A 107 1.91 -3.79 3.48
CA THR A 107 1.16 -4.21 4.68
C THR A 107 -0.31 -4.30 4.31
N TYR A 108 -0.95 -5.38 4.71
CA TYR A 108 -2.39 -5.62 4.58
C TYR A 108 -3.00 -5.65 5.97
N ALA A 109 -4.02 -4.82 6.17
CA ALA A 109 -4.83 -4.83 7.37
C ALA A 109 -6.30 -5.07 7.02
N VAL A 110 -6.98 -5.87 7.82
CA VAL A 110 -8.38 -6.22 7.62
C VAL A 110 -9.10 -6.33 8.95
N ASP A 111 -10.36 -5.92 8.97
CA ASP A 111 -11.27 -6.23 10.07
C ASP A 111 -11.54 -7.75 10.09
N ALA A 112 -11.18 -8.44 11.17
CA ALA A 112 -11.29 -9.89 11.20
C ALA A 112 -12.73 -10.40 11.08
N ARG A 113 -13.77 -9.59 11.35
CA ARG A 113 -15.17 -10.01 11.10
C ARG A 113 -15.42 -10.29 9.62
N ALA A 114 -14.68 -9.62 8.75
CA ALA A 114 -14.70 -9.79 7.30
C ALA A 114 -14.01 -11.10 6.85
N THR A 115 -13.19 -11.73 7.69
CA THR A 115 -12.53 -12.99 7.37
C THR A 115 -13.29 -14.22 7.89
N GLN A 116 -14.34 -14.00 8.68
CA GLN A 116 -15.07 -15.03 9.44
C GLN A 116 -16.49 -15.30 8.89
N THR A 117 -16.82 -14.78 7.71
CA THR A 117 -18.10 -15.02 7.03
C THR A 117 -18.10 -16.37 6.30
N ALA A 118 -19.27 -17.03 6.20
CA ALA A 118 -19.40 -18.32 5.53
C ALA A 118 -19.68 -18.19 4.03
N ASP A 119 -20.38 -17.12 3.63
CA ASP A 119 -20.66 -16.77 2.24
C ASP A 119 -20.90 -15.25 2.06
N LEU A 120 -21.13 -14.82 0.81
CA LEU A 120 -21.32 -13.42 0.45
C LEU A 120 -22.61 -12.82 1.03
N THR A 121 -23.65 -13.62 1.25
CA THR A 121 -24.90 -13.18 1.89
C THR A 121 -24.64 -12.80 3.34
N ASP A 122 -23.87 -13.63 4.07
CA ASP A 122 -23.47 -13.36 5.44
C ASP A 122 -22.61 -12.09 5.56
N TRP A 123 -21.68 -11.89 4.62
CA TRP A 123 -20.89 -10.66 4.53
C TRP A 123 -21.78 -9.43 4.36
N CYS A 124 -22.65 -9.47 3.35
CA CYS A 124 -23.52 -8.34 3.02
C CYS A 124 -24.50 -8.01 4.14
N GLY A 125 -24.87 -8.98 4.98
CA GLY A 125 -25.65 -8.76 6.20
C GLY A 125 -24.89 -8.05 7.33
N ARG A 126 -23.56 -7.87 7.22
CA ARG A 126 -22.68 -7.28 8.25
C ARG A 126 -22.04 -5.94 7.86
N ALA A 127 -22.36 -5.41 6.68
CA ALA A 127 -21.65 -4.32 6.02
C ALA A 127 -21.48 -3.04 6.88
N ASP A 128 -22.43 -2.73 7.77
CA ASP A 128 -22.37 -1.50 8.58
C ASP A 128 -21.55 -1.63 9.89
N GLY A 129 -21.00 -2.81 10.16
CA GLY A 129 -20.44 -3.16 11.47
C GLY A 129 -18.91 -3.20 11.55
N PHE A 130 -18.18 -2.81 10.51
CA PHE A 130 -16.70 -2.84 10.53
C PHE A 130 -16.15 -1.58 11.19
N ASP A 131 -15.43 -1.75 12.30
CA ASP A 131 -14.88 -0.69 13.16
C ASP A 131 -13.52 -1.04 13.77
N ALA A 132 -12.88 -2.14 13.33
CA ALA A 132 -11.60 -2.56 13.91
C ALA A 132 -10.41 -1.72 13.45
N LEU A 133 -10.50 -1.07 12.29
CA LEU A 133 -9.44 -0.24 11.71
C LEU A 133 -9.83 1.24 11.77
N THR A 134 -8.86 2.11 11.94
CA THR A 134 -9.06 3.57 11.94
C THR A 134 -8.03 4.26 11.04
N LEU A 135 -8.49 5.21 10.21
CA LEU A 135 -7.61 6.15 9.52
C LEU A 135 -7.62 7.49 10.27
N ASP A 136 -6.46 7.91 10.77
CA ASP A 136 -6.30 9.22 11.41
C ASP A 136 -6.13 10.33 10.36
N GLY A 137 -6.71 11.51 10.64
CA GLY A 137 -6.66 12.68 9.76
C GLY A 137 -7.85 12.87 8.80
N ALA A 138 -8.77 11.91 8.73
CA ALA A 138 -10.10 12.05 8.12
C ALA A 138 -11.17 11.73 9.17
N THR A 139 -12.40 12.27 9.05
CA THR A 139 -13.52 11.82 9.91
C THR A 139 -13.52 10.29 9.99
N PRO A 140 -13.60 9.65 11.17
CA PRO A 140 -13.22 8.24 11.32
C PRO A 140 -13.90 7.39 10.24
N HIS A 141 -13.10 7.06 9.24
CA HIS A 141 -13.45 6.07 8.25
C HIS A 141 -12.94 4.78 8.86
N HIS A 142 -13.86 3.87 9.10
CA HIS A 142 -13.55 2.53 9.54
C HIS A 142 -13.48 1.64 8.30
N PRO A 143 -12.31 1.51 7.64
CA PRO A 143 -12.21 0.64 6.50
C PRO A 143 -12.39 -0.80 6.95
N VAL A 144 -13.00 -1.60 6.07
CA VAL A 144 -13.03 -3.05 6.25
C VAL A 144 -11.67 -3.66 5.93
N LEU A 145 -10.92 -3.04 5.01
CA LEU A 145 -9.52 -3.38 4.73
C LEU A 145 -8.72 -2.17 4.22
N LEU A 146 -7.41 -2.25 4.36
CA LEU A 146 -6.47 -1.32 3.77
C LEU A 146 -5.16 -1.99 3.37
N LEU A 147 -4.44 -1.31 2.47
CA LEU A 147 -3.07 -1.59 2.09
C LEU A 147 -2.21 -0.37 2.42
N VAL A 148 -1.05 -0.60 3.02
CA VAL A 148 0.01 0.40 3.20
C VAL A 148 1.20 0.05 2.32
N ALA A 149 1.61 0.98 1.47
CA ALA A 149 2.89 0.96 0.80
C ALA A 149 3.85 1.90 1.51
N HIS A 150 4.97 1.36 2.02
CA HIS A 150 5.89 2.03 2.96
C HIS A 150 6.98 2.88 2.30
N GLY A 151 7.02 2.90 0.96
CA GLY A 151 7.97 3.72 0.22
C GLY A 151 9.44 3.41 0.54
N PRO A 152 10.35 4.37 0.30
CA PRO A 152 11.75 4.26 0.69
C PRO A 152 11.97 4.40 2.20
N GLY A 153 10.97 4.88 2.97
CA GLY A 153 11.07 5.03 4.41
C GLY A 153 11.26 3.69 5.12
N GLY A 154 10.50 2.66 4.73
CA GLY A 154 10.51 1.36 5.41
C GLY A 154 9.40 1.30 6.47
N GLY A 155 9.37 0.25 7.29
CA GLY A 155 8.21 -0.07 8.14
C GLY A 155 7.35 -1.23 7.62
N ALA A 156 7.65 -1.76 6.44
CA ALA A 156 6.90 -2.87 5.85
C ALA A 156 7.05 -4.19 6.62
N TRP A 157 6.00 -5.03 6.62
CA TRP A 157 6.07 -6.39 7.16
C TRP A 157 7.02 -7.29 6.34
N LEU A 158 8.03 -7.86 6.99
CA LEU A 158 9.01 -8.75 6.35
C LEU A 158 8.50 -10.19 6.25
N ALA A 159 9.01 -10.94 5.27
CA ALA A 159 8.58 -12.32 5.00
C ALA A 159 8.78 -13.27 6.21
N GLY A 160 9.87 -13.07 6.96
CA GLY A 160 10.18 -13.84 8.18
C GLY A 160 9.43 -13.38 9.44
N GLY A 161 8.51 -12.41 9.31
CA GLY A 161 7.92 -11.69 10.45
C GLY A 161 8.73 -10.45 10.83
N GLY A 162 8.12 -9.60 11.66
CA GLY A 162 8.67 -8.30 12.06
C GLY A 162 8.56 -7.23 10.97
N ARG A 163 9.03 -6.03 11.32
CA ARG A 163 8.95 -4.81 10.50
C ARG A 163 10.32 -4.45 9.92
N ALA A 164 10.34 -3.96 8.69
CA ALA A 164 11.52 -3.35 8.09
C ALA A 164 11.90 -2.09 8.87
N PRO A 165 13.19 -1.81 9.12
CA PRO A 165 13.59 -0.57 9.77
C PRO A 165 13.30 0.63 8.86
N GLY A 166 13.11 1.82 9.46
CA GLY A 166 13.23 3.09 8.74
C GLY A 166 12.03 4.05 8.75
N ALA A 167 10.94 3.71 9.44
CA ALA A 167 9.86 4.64 9.78
C ALA A 167 10.42 5.82 10.61
N ALA A 168 10.63 6.97 9.97
CA ALA A 168 11.48 8.06 10.47
C ALA A 168 10.70 9.24 11.06
N SER A 169 9.41 9.36 10.76
CA SER A 169 8.49 10.33 11.36
C SER A 169 7.41 9.63 12.17
N ASP A 170 6.73 10.38 13.05
CA ASP A 170 5.61 9.85 13.83
C ASP A 170 4.53 9.22 12.94
N ALA A 171 4.25 9.81 11.77
CA ALA A 171 3.25 9.28 10.83
C ALA A 171 3.71 7.99 10.12
N GLU A 172 5.01 7.86 9.78
CA GLU A 172 5.52 6.58 9.25
C GLU A 172 5.57 5.50 10.34
N ILE A 173 5.81 5.88 11.60
CA ILE A 173 5.81 4.96 12.75
C ILE A 173 4.40 4.44 13.00
N GLU A 174 3.40 5.31 12.97
CA GLU A 174 1.98 4.95 13.09
C GLU A 174 1.60 3.83 12.11
N ASN A 175 2.00 3.96 10.84
CA ASN A 175 1.69 2.94 9.84
C ASN A 175 2.50 1.63 10.01
N ALA A 176 3.42 1.59 10.97
CA ALA A 176 4.37 0.51 11.21
C ALA A 176 4.29 -0.12 12.61
N ASP A 177 3.40 0.33 13.51
CA ASP A 177 3.39 -0.08 14.93
C ASP A 177 2.34 -1.14 15.32
N ASP A 178 1.44 -1.48 14.39
CA ASP A 178 0.44 -2.56 14.51
C ASP A 178 -0.70 -2.31 15.52
N ASP A 179 -1.03 -1.05 15.82
CA ASP A 179 -2.09 -0.71 16.78
C ASP A 179 -3.51 -0.53 16.17
N ALA A 180 -3.61 -0.69 14.84
CA ALA A 180 -4.82 -0.55 14.02
C ALA A 180 -5.29 0.87 13.71
N ILE A 181 -4.51 1.86 14.09
CA ILE A 181 -4.66 3.25 13.68
C ILE A 181 -3.59 3.51 12.61
N PHE A 182 -3.96 4.26 11.57
CA PHE A 182 -3.08 4.52 10.42
C PHE A 182 -3.12 6.00 10.05
N ALA A 183 -1.97 6.63 9.94
CA ALA A 183 -1.84 8.04 9.60
C ALA A 183 -2.07 8.28 8.10
N THR A 184 -2.98 9.19 7.78
CA THR A 184 -3.20 9.67 6.40
C THR A 184 -2.80 11.15 6.27
N VAL A 185 -1.49 11.42 6.27
CA VAL A 185 -0.97 12.79 6.06
C VAL A 185 -0.54 13.01 4.60
N PRO A 186 -0.49 14.27 4.12
CA PRO A 186 0.06 14.55 2.79
C PRO A 186 1.51 14.06 2.66
N ILE A 187 1.91 13.60 1.47
CA ILE A 187 3.27 13.15 1.19
C ILE A 187 4.28 14.30 1.42
N VAL A 188 5.28 14.06 2.26
CA VAL A 188 6.38 14.98 2.57
C VAL A 188 7.71 14.28 2.22
N ALA A 189 8.40 14.79 1.21
CA ALA A 189 9.55 14.09 0.60
C ALA A 189 10.84 14.09 1.46
N SER A 190 10.96 14.96 2.46
CA SER A 190 12.18 15.09 3.27
C SER A 190 11.94 15.87 4.55
N GLY A 191 12.80 15.67 5.55
CA GLY A 191 12.77 16.38 6.83
C GLY A 191 12.44 15.44 8.00
N PRO A 192 12.31 15.98 9.23
CA PRO A 192 11.87 15.20 10.38
C PRO A 192 10.43 14.68 10.20
N ASP A 193 9.59 15.43 9.49
CA ASP A 193 8.20 15.08 9.20
C ASP A 193 8.06 14.36 7.85
N ARG A 194 9.11 13.68 7.37
CA ARG A 194 9.05 12.92 6.10
C ARG A 194 7.92 11.89 6.20
N PHE A 195 7.09 11.82 5.17
CA PHE A 195 6.04 10.82 5.04
C PHE A 195 5.93 10.43 3.58
N ASP A 196 6.29 9.19 3.27
CA ASP A 196 6.22 8.65 1.91
C ASP A 196 5.27 7.44 1.76
N ASP A 197 4.55 7.11 2.84
CA ASP A 197 3.56 6.05 2.82
C ASP A 197 2.34 6.38 1.97
N ARG A 198 1.84 5.36 1.28
CA ARG A 198 0.58 5.44 0.54
C ARG A 198 -0.40 4.45 1.11
N ILE A 199 -1.59 4.92 1.46
CA ILE A 199 -2.68 4.11 1.97
C ILE A 199 -3.78 4.03 0.90
N LEU A 200 -4.22 2.81 0.60
CA LEU A 200 -5.44 2.54 -0.14
C LEU A 200 -6.37 1.76 0.78
N ALA A 201 -7.54 2.30 1.06
CA ALA A 201 -8.47 1.74 2.04
C ALA A 201 -9.90 1.82 1.51
N TYR A 202 -10.73 0.84 1.90
CA TYR A 202 -12.15 0.84 1.56
C TYR A 202 -12.99 0.49 2.78
N ALA A 203 -14.05 1.26 3.01
CA ALA A 203 -15.16 0.92 3.89
C ALA A 203 -16.32 0.32 3.06
N GLU A 204 -17.29 -0.31 3.71
CA GLU A 204 -18.56 -0.66 3.05
C GLU A 204 -19.53 0.53 3.05
N PRO A 205 -20.47 0.62 2.08
CA PRO A 205 -20.61 -0.26 0.91
C PRO A 205 -19.64 0.09 -0.24
N ALA A 206 -18.68 1.00 -0.04
CA ALA A 206 -17.79 1.47 -1.10
C ALA A 206 -16.91 0.36 -1.68
N PHE A 207 -16.45 -0.59 -0.83
CA PHE A 207 -15.65 -1.72 -1.29
C PHE A 207 -16.41 -2.61 -2.28
N THR A 208 -17.61 -3.04 -1.91
CA THR A 208 -18.48 -3.85 -2.79
C THR A 208 -18.93 -3.08 -4.03
N SER A 209 -19.34 -1.82 -3.85
CA SER A 209 -19.79 -0.95 -4.94
C SER A 209 -18.70 -0.71 -6.00
N MET A 210 -17.45 -0.47 -5.60
CA MET A 210 -16.38 -0.10 -6.54
C MET A 210 -15.91 -1.30 -7.38
N HIS A 211 -16.18 -2.51 -6.91
CA HIS A 211 -15.77 -3.76 -7.56
C HIS A 211 -16.95 -4.54 -8.14
N ASP A 212 -18.10 -3.90 -8.32
CA ASP A 212 -19.34 -4.48 -8.88
C ASP A 212 -19.80 -5.78 -8.17
N ILE A 213 -19.53 -5.88 -6.86
CA ILE A 213 -19.94 -7.02 -6.05
C ILE A 213 -21.42 -6.84 -5.67
N HIS A 214 -22.27 -7.66 -6.24
CA HIS A 214 -23.70 -7.63 -5.99
C HIS A 214 -24.03 -8.44 -4.74
N CYS A 215 -24.44 -7.76 -3.68
CA CYS A 215 -24.94 -8.40 -2.48
C CYS A 215 -26.26 -9.15 -2.79
N PRO A 216 -26.31 -10.47 -2.61
CA PRO A 216 -27.55 -11.21 -2.81
C PRO A 216 -28.58 -10.71 -1.79
N VAL A 217 -29.75 -10.32 -2.27
CA VAL A 217 -30.86 -9.95 -1.40
C VAL A 217 -31.30 -11.22 -0.68
N ALA A 218 -31.27 -11.22 0.65
CA ALA A 218 -31.82 -12.33 1.42
C ALA A 218 -33.24 -12.59 0.93
N ALA A 219 -33.52 -13.80 0.44
CA ALA A 219 -34.86 -14.17 0.02
C ALA A 219 -35.78 -13.98 1.23
N VAL A 220 -36.56 -12.91 1.24
CA VAL A 220 -37.60 -12.69 2.24
C VAL A 220 -38.55 -13.87 2.10
N GLY A 221 -38.42 -14.83 3.01
CA GLY A 221 -39.34 -15.94 3.14
C GLY A 221 -40.72 -15.35 3.37
N SER A 222 -41.51 -15.28 2.30
CA SER A 222 -42.95 -15.09 2.37
C SER A 222 -43.52 -16.36 2.98
N GLY A 223 -43.38 -16.47 4.30
CA GLY A 223 -44.15 -17.41 5.11
C GLY A 223 -45.61 -17.06 4.92
N GLN A 224 -46.26 -17.79 4.02
CA GLN A 224 -47.71 -17.77 3.90
C GLN A 224 -48.28 -18.18 5.26
N GLY A 225 -49.02 -17.25 5.86
CA GLY A 225 -50.04 -17.62 6.83
C GLY A 225 -51.10 -18.46 6.11
N GLY A 226 -51.40 -19.62 6.68
CA GLY A 226 -52.43 -20.56 6.27
C GLY A 226 -52.50 -21.70 7.27
#